data_AF-A0A382QMM0-F1
#
_entry.id   AF-A0A382QMM0-F1
#
_cell.length_a   1.000
_cell.length_b   1.000
_cell.length_c   1.000
_cell.angle_alpha   90.00
_cell.angle_beta   90.00
_cell.angle_gamma   90.00
#
_symmetry.space_group_name_H-M   'P 1'
#
loop_
_entity.id
_entity.type
_entity.pdbx_description
1 polymer ?
#
loop_
_entity_poly.entity_id
_entity_poly.type
_entity_poly.pdbx_seq_one_letter_code
_entity_poly.pdbx_strand_id
1 'polypeptide(L)'
;MMRRRITTAGRCLAILAGLWASACGDQDNKVTASASQLSTWSQVQQILDANCTSCHTVGTSQARQSGLILTPDVAYEQLVGRNPTNPAALADGLQRVGTAGPVSLPTSLLWEKINAANEDHFTSDHPDYGTLMPPPPQPPLTYGELELIRAWIYAGAPEAGQVADPALLANEDRYSYEADDFVPLLAPAEGFQLHLGPFDVFPQGEREFFYYQGLGN
;
A
#
# COMPACT_ATOMS: atom_id res chain seq x y z
N MET A 1 -67.87 -17.19 -55.28
CA MET A 1 -68.61 -16.84 -56.51
C MET A 1 -68.48 -15.34 -56.75
N MET A 2 -68.03 -14.93 -57.95
CA MET A 2 -68.13 -13.57 -58.52
C MET A 2 -67.36 -12.44 -57.79
N ARG A 3 -66.71 -11.46 -58.42
CA ARG A 3 -66.54 -11.09 -59.84
C ARG A 3 -65.39 -10.07 -59.94
N ARG A 4 -64.73 -10.09 -61.10
CA ARG A 4 -63.74 -9.14 -61.64
C ARG A 4 -64.21 -7.68 -61.71
N ARG A 5 -63.24 -6.75 -61.79
CA ARG A 5 -63.02 -5.65 -62.80
C ARG A 5 -62.09 -4.59 -62.18
N ILE A 6 -60.84 -4.35 -62.60
CA ILE A 6 -60.31 -3.65 -63.80
C ILE A 6 -61.08 -2.37 -64.17
N THR A 7 -60.42 -1.20 -64.08
CA THR A 7 -60.33 -0.08 -65.08
C THR A 7 -59.68 1.16 -64.42
N THR A 8 -58.44 1.57 -64.74
CA THR A 8 -57.92 2.49 -65.79
C THR A 8 -57.79 3.97 -65.43
N ALA A 9 -56.59 4.50 -65.75
CA ALA A 9 -56.31 5.75 -66.47
C ALA A 9 -55.99 7.06 -65.73
N GLY A 10 -54.93 7.73 -66.22
CA GLY A 10 -54.71 9.19 -66.15
C GLY A 10 -53.49 9.59 -65.31
N ARG A 11 -52.26 9.62 -65.86
CA ARG A 11 -51.59 10.69 -66.66
C ARG A 11 -50.90 11.79 -65.82
N CYS A 12 -49.75 12.22 -66.36
CA CYS A 12 -49.00 13.47 -66.13
C CYS A 12 -48.09 13.50 -64.88
N LEU A 13 -46.78 13.26 -65.03
CA LEU A 13 -45.73 14.16 -65.52
C LEU A 13 -45.46 15.34 -64.56
N ALA A 14 -44.40 15.25 -63.75
CA ALA A 14 -43.48 16.36 -63.48
C ALA A 14 -42.23 15.87 -62.73
N ILE A 15 -41.09 16.30 -63.26
CA ILE A 15 -39.71 16.12 -62.81
C ILE A 15 -39.48 16.82 -61.47
N LEU A 16 -38.69 16.23 -60.56
CA LEU A 16 -37.84 16.97 -59.62
C LEU A 16 -36.70 16.09 -59.09
N ALA A 17 -35.51 16.68 -59.09
CA ALA A 17 -34.21 16.08 -58.83
C ALA A 17 -34.01 15.68 -57.37
N GLY A 18 -33.23 14.62 -57.15
CA GLY A 18 -32.71 14.22 -55.85
C GLY A 18 -31.48 13.35 -56.00
N LEU A 19 -30.29 13.96 -55.99
CA LEU A 19 -29.02 13.26 -55.80
C LEU A 19 -29.01 12.64 -54.39
N TRP A 20 -28.86 11.32 -54.30
CA TRP A 20 -28.50 10.63 -53.06
C TRP A 20 -27.05 10.17 -53.19
N ALA A 21 -26.14 10.97 -52.65
CA ALA A 21 -24.78 10.53 -52.40
C ALA A 21 -24.81 9.54 -51.23
N SER A 22 -24.47 8.27 -51.50
CA SER A 22 -24.19 7.30 -50.45
C SER A 22 -22.86 7.67 -49.81
N ALA A 23 -22.90 8.23 -48.61
CA ALA A 23 -21.73 8.42 -47.76
C ALA A 23 -21.38 7.07 -47.10
N CYS A 24 -20.21 6.53 -47.44
CA CYS A 24 -19.55 5.51 -46.62
C CYS A 24 -19.22 6.15 -45.26
N GLY A 25 -19.92 5.72 -44.21
CA GLY A 25 -19.48 5.98 -42.84
C GLY A 25 -18.34 5.02 -42.52
N ASP A 26 -17.11 5.54 -42.53
CA ASP A 26 -15.97 4.89 -41.89
C ASP A 26 -16.19 5.04 -40.38
N GLN A 27 -16.36 3.92 -39.68
CA GLN A 27 -16.46 3.91 -38.23
C GLN A 27 -15.05 4.05 -37.70
N ASP A 28 -14.66 5.27 -37.36
CA ASP A 28 -13.45 5.55 -36.59
C ASP A 28 -13.54 4.79 -35.25
N ASN A 29 -12.96 3.60 -35.23
CA ASN A 29 -12.73 2.83 -34.02
C ASN A 29 -11.65 3.57 -33.22
N LYS A 30 -12.07 4.62 -32.50
CA LYS A 30 -11.27 5.24 -31.46
C LYS A 30 -11.08 4.21 -30.37
N VAL A 31 -10.01 3.44 -30.48
CA VAL A 31 -9.41 2.75 -29.34
C VAL A 31 -9.07 3.85 -28.34
N THR A 32 -9.97 4.08 -27.39
CA THR A 32 -9.63 4.75 -26.14
C THR A 32 -8.55 3.89 -25.52
N ALA A 33 -7.29 4.34 -25.62
CA ALA A 33 -6.21 3.77 -24.87
C ALA A 33 -6.62 3.84 -23.39
N SER A 34 -7.03 2.70 -22.84
CA SER A 34 -7.10 2.52 -21.40
C SER A 34 -5.73 2.89 -20.87
N ALA A 35 -5.64 3.91 -20.00
CA ALA A 35 -4.42 4.17 -19.26
C ALA A 35 -3.95 2.83 -18.70
N SER A 36 -2.74 2.40 -19.08
CA SER A 36 -2.21 1.13 -18.60
C SER A 36 -2.16 1.22 -17.08
N GLN A 37 -2.98 0.41 -16.40
CA GLN A 37 -2.99 0.36 -14.94
C GLN A 37 -1.57 0.01 -14.48
N LEU A 38 -0.97 0.86 -13.63
CA LEU A 38 0.38 0.62 -13.12
C LEU A 38 0.40 -0.71 -12.38
N SER A 39 1.49 -1.50 -12.52
CA SER A 39 1.66 -2.68 -11.69
C SER A 39 1.74 -2.27 -10.22
N THR A 40 1.42 -3.20 -9.31
CA THR A 40 1.61 -2.94 -7.87
C THR A 40 3.09 -2.67 -7.57
N TRP A 41 4.01 -3.41 -8.22
CA TRP A 41 5.44 -3.13 -8.11
C TRP A 41 5.82 -1.72 -8.58
N SER A 42 5.24 -1.21 -9.68
CA SER A 42 5.51 0.16 -10.13
C SER A 42 5.11 1.20 -9.08
N GLN A 43 4.07 0.94 -8.29
CA GLN A 43 3.68 1.80 -7.18
C GLN A 43 4.61 1.62 -5.97
N VAL A 44 5.00 0.39 -5.65
CA VAL A 44 6.03 0.12 -4.63
C VAL A 44 7.34 0.84 -4.97
N GLN A 45 7.78 0.80 -6.23
CA GLN A 45 8.96 1.53 -6.68
C GLN A 45 8.83 3.04 -6.45
N GLN A 46 7.65 3.64 -6.67
CA GLN A 46 7.44 5.06 -6.39
C GLN A 46 7.58 5.37 -4.88
N ILE A 47 7.11 4.48 -4.01
CA ILE A 47 7.30 4.59 -2.56
C ILE A 47 8.80 4.52 -2.22
N LEU A 48 9.53 3.57 -2.80
CA LEU A 48 10.98 3.41 -2.59
C LEU A 48 11.76 4.64 -3.10
N ASP A 49 11.36 5.18 -4.25
CA ASP A 49 11.95 6.39 -4.82
C ASP A 49 11.79 7.59 -3.88
N ALA A 50 10.57 7.80 -3.37
CA ALA A 50 10.27 8.92 -2.49
C ALA A 50 10.94 8.81 -1.11
N ASN A 51 11.01 7.59 -0.55
CA ASN A 51 11.35 7.40 0.86
C ASN A 51 12.74 6.77 1.10
N CYS A 52 13.36 6.13 0.11
CA CYS A 52 14.52 5.27 0.34
C CYS A 52 15.74 5.59 -0.53
N THR A 53 15.55 6.04 -1.78
CA THR A 53 16.67 6.18 -2.75
C THR A 53 17.73 7.20 -2.34
N SER A 54 17.38 8.20 -1.52
CA SER A 54 18.35 9.18 -0.99
C SER A 54 19.49 8.52 -0.19
N CYS A 55 19.23 7.37 0.44
CA CYS A 55 20.21 6.56 1.14
C CYS A 55 20.55 5.26 0.41
N HIS A 56 19.68 4.72 -0.44
CA HIS A 56 19.87 3.48 -1.17
C HIS A 56 20.12 3.70 -2.66
N THR A 57 21.14 4.49 -2.99
CA THR A 57 21.61 4.72 -4.36
C THR A 57 23.12 4.55 -4.48
N VAL A 58 23.62 4.48 -5.71
CA VAL A 58 25.05 4.26 -5.98
C VAL A 58 25.86 5.39 -5.34
N GLY A 59 26.87 5.02 -4.56
CA GLY A 59 27.79 5.97 -3.93
C GLY A 59 27.43 6.39 -2.50
N THR A 60 26.25 6.05 -1.99
CA THR A 60 25.92 6.29 -0.57
C THR A 60 26.60 5.26 0.35
N SER A 61 26.77 5.61 1.63
CA SER A 61 27.34 4.68 2.62
C SER A 61 26.38 3.54 2.95
N GLN A 62 25.08 3.84 3.06
CA GLN A 62 24.05 2.87 3.40
C GLN A 62 23.91 1.81 2.31
N ALA A 63 23.95 2.20 1.03
CA ALA A 63 23.95 1.24 -0.08
C ALA A 63 25.18 0.33 -0.07
N ARG A 64 26.37 0.86 0.24
CA ARG A 64 27.59 0.05 0.37
C ARG A 64 27.52 -0.94 1.53
N GLN A 65 27.02 -0.49 2.69
CA GLN A 65 26.92 -1.32 3.89
C GLN A 65 25.87 -2.43 3.73
N SER A 66 24.71 -2.08 3.20
CA SER A 66 23.60 -3.03 2.98
C SER A 66 23.74 -3.85 1.70
N GLY A 67 24.61 -3.45 0.77
CA GLY A 67 24.67 -4.00 -0.58
C GLY A 67 23.34 -3.87 -1.33
N LEU A 68 22.58 -2.81 -1.07
CA LEU A 68 21.22 -2.62 -1.58
C LEU A 68 21.07 -1.24 -2.24
N ILE A 69 20.72 -1.26 -3.52
CA ILE A 69 20.36 -0.14 -4.37
C ILE A 69 18.88 -0.28 -4.69
N LEU A 70 18.12 0.79 -4.45
CA LEU A 70 16.66 0.84 -4.60
C LEU A 70 16.20 1.74 -5.74
N THR A 71 17.11 2.15 -6.64
CA THR A 71 16.76 2.90 -7.83
C THR A 71 16.00 2.04 -8.85
N PRO A 72 15.12 2.63 -9.69
CA PRO A 72 14.18 1.88 -10.53
C PRO A 72 14.81 0.88 -11.51
N ASP A 73 16.06 1.09 -11.88
CA ASP A 73 16.81 0.24 -12.81
C ASP A 73 17.22 -1.11 -12.22
N VAL A 74 17.31 -1.25 -10.89
CA VAL A 74 17.84 -2.48 -10.25
C VAL A 74 17.08 -2.94 -9.01
N ALA A 75 16.17 -2.14 -8.45
CA ALA A 75 15.56 -2.40 -7.14
C ALA A 75 14.86 -3.77 -7.04
N TYR A 76 14.09 -4.17 -8.06
CA TYR A 76 13.35 -5.44 -8.04
C TYR A 76 14.31 -6.62 -7.89
N GLU A 77 15.32 -6.68 -8.76
CA GLU A 77 16.32 -7.75 -8.77
C GLU A 77 17.20 -7.77 -7.52
N GLN A 78 17.32 -6.64 -6.81
CA GLN A 78 18.07 -6.57 -5.56
C GLN A 78 17.23 -6.87 -4.31
N LEU A 79 15.91 -6.72 -4.38
CA LEU A 79 15.00 -7.00 -3.26
C LEU A 79 14.45 -8.42 -3.31
N VAL A 80 13.86 -8.81 -4.44
CA VAL A 80 12.99 -9.97 -4.50
C VAL A 80 13.79 -11.26 -4.67
N GLY A 81 13.56 -12.21 -3.77
CA GLY A 81 14.26 -13.50 -3.74
C GLY A 81 15.74 -13.41 -3.36
N ARG A 82 16.20 -12.26 -2.84
CA ARG A 82 17.59 -12.05 -2.44
C ARG A 82 17.78 -12.22 -0.94
N ASN A 83 18.90 -12.83 -0.58
CA ASN A 83 19.33 -12.91 0.81
C ASN A 83 19.81 -11.52 1.30
N PRO A 84 19.55 -11.17 2.57
CA PRO A 84 20.12 -9.99 3.17
C PRO A 84 21.64 -10.15 3.39
N THR A 85 22.36 -9.03 3.44
CA THR A 85 23.78 -9.03 3.84
C THR A 85 23.96 -8.95 5.36
N ASN A 86 22.89 -8.62 6.09
CA ASN A 86 22.89 -8.64 7.55
C ASN A 86 23.00 -10.10 8.03
N PRO A 87 24.03 -10.47 8.82
CA PRO A 87 24.29 -11.85 9.19
C PRO A 87 23.24 -12.42 10.17
N ALA A 88 22.66 -11.60 11.05
CA ALA A 88 21.62 -12.04 11.96
C ALA A 88 20.34 -12.40 11.19
N ALA A 89 19.86 -11.48 10.34
CA ALA A 89 18.69 -11.74 9.49
C ALA A 89 18.90 -12.94 8.55
N LEU A 90 20.12 -13.12 8.03
CA LEU A 90 20.46 -14.28 7.22
C LEU A 90 20.43 -15.59 8.04
N ALA A 91 20.95 -15.57 9.27
CA ALA A 91 20.95 -16.74 10.16
C ALA A 91 19.52 -17.14 10.58
N ASP A 92 18.63 -16.17 10.72
CA ASP A 92 17.21 -16.36 11.00
C ASP A 92 16.40 -16.80 9.77
N GLY A 93 17.06 -16.92 8.60
CA GLY A 93 16.46 -17.43 7.38
C GLY A 93 15.62 -16.42 6.61
N LEU A 94 15.76 -15.12 6.90
CA LEU A 94 15.02 -14.08 6.18
C LEU A 94 15.56 -13.89 4.76
N GLN A 95 14.67 -13.47 3.87
CA GLN A 95 15.02 -12.85 2.60
C GLN A 95 14.78 -11.34 2.70
N ARG A 96 15.37 -10.54 1.80
CA ARG A 96 15.01 -9.12 1.67
C ARG A 96 13.49 -9.00 1.42
N VAL A 97 13.00 -9.69 0.38
CA VAL A 97 11.58 -9.95 0.13
C VAL A 97 11.44 -11.37 -0.44
N GLY A 98 10.55 -12.19 0.14
CA GLY A 98 10.25 -13.52 -0.38
C GLY A 98 9.14 -13.54 -1.43
N THR A 99 9.02 -14.64 -2.16
CA THR A 99 8.02 -14.85 -3.23
C THR A 99 7.02 -15.97 -2.95
N ALA A 100 7.11 -16.62 -1.79
CA ALA A 100 6.26 -17.72 -1.36
C ALA A 100 4.86 -17.26 -0.84
N GLY A 101 4.37 -16.13 -1.35
CA GLY A 101 3.07 -15.56 -0.96
C GLY A 101 3.02 -15.19 0.53
N PRO A 102 1.94 -15.53 1.26
CA PRO A 102 1.70 -15.11 2.64
C PRO A 102 2.86 -15.38 3.62
N VAL A 103 3.56 -16.51 3.44
CA VAL A 103 4.67 -16.93 4.29
C VAL A 103 5.88 -15.98 4.17
N SER A 104 5.98 -15.24 3.07
CA SER A 104 7.09 -14.32 2.81
C SER A 104 7.05 -13.07 3.69
N LEU A 105 5.88 -12.72 4.22
CA LEU A 105 5.71 -11.50 5.01
C LEU A 105 6.48 -11.56 6.35
N PRO A 106 6.26 -12.56 7.23
CA PRO A 106 7.03 -12.68 8.47
C PRO A 106 8.51 -13.06 8.28
N THR A 107 8.93 -13.41 7.05
CA THR A 107 10.34 -13.71 6.72
C THR A 107 10.95 -12.67 5.78
N SER A 108 10.37 -11.46 5.70
CA SER A 108 10.87 -10.36 4.87
C SER A 108 11.59 -9.32 5.72
N LEU A 109 12.89 -9.17 5.52
CA LEU A 109 13.67 -8.13 6.18
C LEU A 109 13.20 -6.72 5.80
N LEU A 110 12.70 -6.51 4.57
CA LEU A 110 12.10 -5.23 4.21
C LEU A 110 10.92 -4.90 5.14
N TRP A 111 10.00 -5.85 5.34
CA TRP A 111 8.83 -5.67 6.18
C TRP A 111 9.20 -5.34 7.63
N GLU A 112 10.11 -6.11 8.23
CA GLU A 112 10.61 -5.87 9.59
C GLU A 112 11.17 -4.45 9.75
N LYS A 113 11.86 -3.94 8.73
CA LYS A 113 12.52 -2.64 8.81
C LYS A 113 11.58 -1.46 8.57
N ILE A 114 10.49 -1.62 7.83
CA ILE A 114 9.59 -0.49 7.49
C ILE A 114 8.36 -0.38 8.38
N ASN A 115 7.96 -1.45 9.05
CA ASN A 115 6.76 -1.48 9.89
C ASN A 115 7.00 -0.81 11.25
N ALA A 116 7.11 0.53 11.25
CA ALA A 116 7.45 1.33 12.42
C ALA A 116 6.50 1.15 13.62
N ALA A 117 5.21 0.85 13.36
CA ALA A 117 4.24 0.57 14.41
C ALA A 117 4.55 -0.72 15.22
N ASN A 118 5.50 -1.53 14.74
CA ASN A 118 5.97 -2.73 15.40
C ASN A 118 7.39 -2.56 15.95
N GLU A 119 7.77 -1.34 16.36
CA GLU A 119 9.12 -1.04 16.85
C GLU A 119 9.52 -1.85 18.08
N ASP A 120 8.59 -2.12 18.99
CA ASP A 120 8.86 -2.93 20.17
C ASP A 120 9.29 -4.34 19.78
N HIS A 121 8.59 -4.96 18.82
CA HIS A 121 9.00 -6.26 18.24
C HIS A 121 10.36 -6.16 17.56
N PHE A 122 10.55 -5.15 16.71
CA PHE A 122 11.81 -4.97 15.97
C PHE A 122 13.00 -4.83 16.91
N THR A 123 12.87 -4.06 17.99
CA THR A 123 13.96 -3.77 18.91
C THR A 123 14.22 -4.88 19.93
N SER A 124 13.16 -5.58 20.38
CA SER A 124 13.28 -6.65 21.37
C SER A 124 13.69 -7.99 20.76
N ASP A 125 13.08 -8.39 19.65
CA ASP A 125 13.29 -9.71 19.05
C ASP A 125 14.47 -9.70 18.06
N HIS A 126 14.75 -8.55 17.42
CA HIS A 126 15.74 -8.44 16.35
C HIS A 126 16.82 -7.37 16.59
N PRO A 127 17.52 -7.38 17.75
CA PRO A 127 18.45 -6.31 18.12
C PRO A 127 19.60 -6.11 17.13
N ASP A 128 19.93 -7.13 16.33
CA ASP A 128 21.03 -7.13 15.37
C ASP A 128 20.60 -6.86 13.91
N TYR A 129 19.34 -6.50 13.65
CA TYR A 129 18.86 -6.19 12.28
C TYR A 129 19.21 -4.76 11.81
N GLY A 130 19.88 -3.98 12.67
CA GLY A 130 20.19 -2.58 12.46
C GLY A 130 19.05 -1.68 12.90
N THR A 131 18.79 -0.58 12.17
CA THR A 131 17.74 0.38 12.52
C THR A 131 16.48 0.21 11.68
N LEU A 132 15.33 0.69 12.17
CA LEU A 132 14.14 0.91 11.35
C LEU A 132 14.45 1.85 10.17
N MET A 133 13.59 1.77 9.14
CA MET A 133 13.70 2.49 7.88
C MET A 133 12.38 3.20 7.53
N PRO A 134 12.43 4.47 7.11
CA PRO A 134 13.60 5.33 7.16
C PRO A 134 14.02 5.60 8.64
N PRO A 135 15.32 5.79 8.93
CA PRO A 135 15.77 6.02 10.30
C PRO A 135 15.23 7.36 10.81
N PRO A 136 14.90 7.52 12.10
CA PRO A 136 14.60 8.84 12.66
C PRO A 136 15.76 9.83 12.41
N PRO A 137 15.48 11.12 12.15
CA PRO A 137 14.19 11.82 12.31
C PRO A 137 13.28 11.79 11.07
N GLN A 138 13.59 11.00 10.03
CA GLN A 138 12.73 10.89 8.87
C GLN A 138 11.36 10.28 9.25
N PRO A 139 10.25 10.77 8.68
CA PRO A 139 8.93 10.24 8.99
C PRO A 139 8.82 8.79 8.51
N PRO A 140 8.17 7.89 9.28
CA PRO A 140 7.87 6.53 8.84
C PRO A 140 6.89 6.55 7.67
N LEU A 141 6.78 5.45 6.92
CA LEU A 141 5.81 5.31 5.82
C LEU A 141 4.37 5.50 6.30
N THR A 142 3.47 5.91 5.40
CA THR A 142 2.04 5.98 5.72
C THR A 142 1.48 4.58 5.89
N TYR A 143 0.36 4.46 6.59
CA TYR A 143 -0.35 3.19 6.65
C TYR A 143 -0.81 2.72 5.27
N GLY A 144 -1.15 3.64 4.35
CA GLY A 144 -1.45 3.31 2.96
C GLY A 144 -0.26 2.73 2.19
N GLU A 145 0.91 3.35 2.31
CA GLU A 145 2.17 2.88 1.72
C GLU A 145 2.55 1.48 2.27
N LEU A 146 2.47 1.31 3.59
CA LEU A 146 2.74 0.03 4.27
C LEU A 146 1.77 -1.06 3.81
N GLU A 147 0.48 -0.77 3.75
CA GLU A 147 -0.54 -1.75 3.35
C GLU A 147 -0.40 -2.17 1.88
N LEU A 148 -0.01 -1.24 1.00
CA LEU A 148 0.30 -1.57 -0.39
C LEU A 148 1.50 -2.52 -0.49
N ILE A 149 2.59 -2.23 0.24
CA ILE A 149 3.78 -3.09 0.27
C ILE A 149 3.44 -4.45 0.90
N ARG A 150 2.66 -4.48 1.99
CA ARG A 150 2.21 -5.70 2.66
C ARG A 150 1.43 -6.58 1.69
N ALA A 151 0.44 -6.02 0.98
CA ALA A 151 -0.36 -6.74 0.00
C ALA A 151 0.48 -7.26 -1.17
N TRP A 152 1.46 -6.48 -1.64
CA TRP A 152 2.41 -6.90 -2.66
C TRP A 152 3.26 -8.10 -2.22
N ILE A 153 3.85 -8.06 -1.02
CA ILE A 153 4.62 -9.18 -0.46
C ILE A 153 3.73 -10.42 -0.27
N TYR A 154 2.52 -10.21 0.27
CA TYR A 154 1.55 -11.28 0.53
C TYR A 154 1.13 -12.01 -0.76
N ALA A 155 1.08 -11.29 -1.88
CA ALA A 155 0.80 -11.84 -3.20
C ALA A 155 2.02 -12.50 -3.88
N GLY A 156 3.17 -12.59 -3.21
CA GLY A 156 4.39 -13.20 -3.74
C GLY A 156 5.30 -12.23 -4.49
N ALA A 157 5.17 -10.92 -4.23
CA ALA A 157 6.02 -9.86 -4.76
C ALA A 157 6.20 -9.87 -6.31
N PRO A 158 5.12 -9.97 -7.10
CA PRO A 158 5.24 -9.98 -8.56
C PRO A 158 5.72 -8.64 -9.11
N GLU A 159 6.57 -8.67 -10.14
CA GLU A 159 7.05 -7.47 -10.85
C GLU A 159 5.97 -6.82 -11.73
N ALA A 160 5.10 -7.67 -12.28
CA ALA A 160 4.06 -7.27 -13.21
C ALA A 160 2.66 -7.59 -12.67
N GLY A 161 1.66 -6.92 -13.24
CA GLY A 161 0.27 -7.08 -12.83
C GLY A 161 -0.06 -6.31 -11.55
N GLN A 162 -1.34 -6.39 -11.18
CA GLN A 162 -1.89 -5.64 -10.06
C GLN A 162 -2.48 -6.58 -9.03
N VAL A 163 -1.87 -6.59 -7.85
CA VAL A 163 -2.21 -7.48 -6.74
C VAL A 163 -2.69 -6.71 -5.50
N ALA A 164 -2.62 -5.38 -5.53
CA ALA A 164 -3.11 -4.49 -4.49
C ALA A 164 -3.90 -3.32 -5.11
N ASP A 165 -4.90 -2.86 -4.36
CA ASP A 165 -5.74 -1.72 -4.74
C ASP A 165 -4.97 -0.40 -4.51
N PRO A 166 -4.79 0.47 -5.53
CA PRO A 166 -4.14 1.77 -5.37
C PRO A 166 -4.88 2.68 -4.39
N ALA A 167 -6.17 2.45 -4.13
CA ALA A 167 -6.95 3.23 -3.18
C ALA A 167 -6.39 3.16 -1.75
N LEU A 168 -5.57 2.15 -1.42
CA LEU A 168 -4.84 2.06 -0.16
C LEU A 168 -3.98 3.30 0.10
N LEU A 169 -3.38 3.90 -0.94
CA LEU A 169 -2.52 5.06 -0.83
C LEU A 169 -3.26 6.33 -0.37
N ALA A 170 -4.59 6.35 -0.37
CA ALA A 170 -5.37 7.46 0.17
C ALA A 170 -5.24 7.61 1.69
N ASN A 171 -4.76 6.58 2.39
CA ASN A 171 -4.43 6.69 3.81
C ASN A 171 -3.01 7.26 3.98
N GLU A 172 -2.94 8.54 4.31
CA GLU A 172 -1.70 9.28 4.53
C GLU A 172 -1.29 9.37 6.01
N ASP A 173 -2.07 8.76 6.92
CA ASP A 173 -1.75 8.72 8.35
C ASP A 173 -0.46 7.92 8.59
N ARG A 174 0.31 8.30 9.62
CA ARG A 174 1.63 7.73 9.92
C ARG A 174 1.73 7.33 11.38
N TYR A 175 2.63 6.39 11.68
CA TYR A 175 3.03 6.11 13.05
C TYR A 175 3.75 7.32 13.66
N SER A 176 3.49 7.59 14.95
CA SER A 176 4.21 8.56 15.77
C SER A 176 5.07 7.81 16.77
N TYR A 177 6.37 8.11 16.80
CA TYR A 177 7.31 7.59 17.81
C TYR A 177 7.10 8.23 19.18
N GLU A 178 6.48 9.41 19.22
CA GLU A 178 6.00 9.96 20.48
C GLU A 178 4.80 9.11 20.89
N ALA A 179 4.87 8.48 22.06
CA ALA A 179 3.68 7.95 22.71
C ALA A 179 2.67 9.09 22.72
N ASP A 180 1.52 8.91 22.06
CA ASP A 180 0.46 9.90 22.11
C ASP A 180 0.27 10.25 23.58
N ASP A 181 0.42 11.54 23.91
CA ASP A 181 0.13 12.02 25.24
C ASP A 181 -1.22 11.43 25.61
N PHE A 182 -1.27 10.70 26.74
CA PHE A 182 -2.52 10.09 27.18
C PHE A 182 -3.61 11.16 27.18
N VAL A 183 -4.55 11.06 26.24
CA VAL A 183 -5.70 11.96 26.18
C VAL A 183 -6.74 11.39 27.12
N PRO A 184 -6.99 12.01 28.28
CA PRO A 184 -8.04 11.54 29.17
C PRO A 184 -9.38 11.58 28.43
N LEU A 185 -10.14 10.48 28.51
CA LEU A 185 -11.50 10.44 27.99
C LEU A 185 -12.31 11.58 28.61
N LEU A 186 -13.21 12.18 27.82
CA LEU A 186 -14.19 13.15 28.33
C LEU A 186 -15.01 12.53 29.46
N ALA A 187 -15.34 13.34 30.46
CA ALA A 187 -16.23 12.93 31.53
C ALA A 187 -17.57 12.42 30.95
N PRO A 188 -18.10 11.28 31.44
CA PRO A 188 -19.34 10.73 30.94
C PRO A 188 -20.51 11.67 31.26
N ALA A 189 -21.50 11.73 30.37
CA ALA A 189 -22.71 12.53 30.59
C ALA A 189 -23.52 12.03 31.81
N GLU A 190 -23.46 10.73 32.08
CA GLU A 190 -24.08 10.05 33.22
C GLU A 190 -23.10 9.00 33.78
N GLY A 191 -23.03 8.88 35.11
CA GLY A 191 -22.16 7.92 35.80
C GLY A 191 -20.84 8.52 36.32
N PHE A 192 -19.91 7.67 36.71
CA PHE A 192 -18.63 8.07 37.30
C PHE A 192 -17.46 7.65 36.41
N GLN A 193 -16.44 8.50 36.31
CA GLN A 193 -15.15 8.18 35.72
C GLN A 193 -14.09 8.30 36.81
N LEU A 194 -13.42 7.18 37.11
CA LEU A 194 -12.34 7.13 38.09
C LEU A 194 -11.02 7.38 37.40
N HIS A 195 -10.22 8.30 37.93
CA HIS A 195 -8.87 8.55 37.43
C HIS A 195 -7.86 7.97 38.42
N LEU A 196 -7.17 6.93 37.97
CA LEU A 196 -6.05 6.36 38.70
C LEU A 196 -4.77 7.09 38.26
N GLY A 197 -4.11 7.75 39.21
CA GLY A 197 -2.84 8.41 38.97
C GLY A 197 -1.70 7.41 38.68
N PRO A 198 -0.53 7.89 38.23
CA PRO A 198 0.63 7.05 37.98
C PRO A 198 1.07 6.31 39.25
N PHE A 199 1.56 5.08 39.08
CA PHE A 199 2.12 4.26 40.16
C PHE A 199 3.35 3.50 39.67
N ASP A 200 4.29 3.25 40.58
CA ASP A 200 5.53 2.55 40.23
C ASP A 200 5.30 1.04 40.07
N VAL A 201 5.94 0.46 39.06
CA VAL A 201 6.04 -1.00 38.85
C VAL A 201 7.51 -1.36 38.68
N PHE A 202 7.98 -2.37 39.42
CA PHE A 202 9.37 -2.80 39.33
C PHE A 202 9.57 -3.78 38.17
N PRO A 203 10.76 -3.78 37.52
CA PRO A 203 11.09 -4.75 36.48
C PRO A 203 10.94 -6.19 36.97
N GLN A 204 10.37 -7.06 36.12
CA GLN A 204 10.13 -8.49 36.41
C GLN A 204 9.35 -8.77 37.71
N GLY A 205 8.54 -7.81 38.16
CA GLY A 205 7.66 -7.97 39.31
C GLY A 205 6.19 -7.86 38.90
N GLU A 206 5.33 -8.60 39.59
CA GLU A 206 3.89 -8.36 39.60
C GLU A 206 3.53 -7.53 40.84
N ARG A 207 2.60 -6.58 40.69
CA ARG A 207 2.09 -5.78 41.81
C ARG A 207 0.58 -5.65 41.71
N GLU A 208 -0.11 -6.19 42.70
CA GLU A 208 -1.51 -5.86 42.97
C GLU A 208 -1.56 -4.74 44.02
N PHE A 209 -2.44 -3.75 43.82
CA PHE A 209 -2.72 -2.73 44.83
C PHE A 209 -4.19 -2.33 44.79
N PHE A 210 -4.67 -1.82 45.92
CA PHE A 210 -6.04 -1.35 46.08
C PHE A 210 -6.04 0.18 46.07
N TYR A 211 -6.85 0.78 45.21
CA TYR A 211 -7.08 2.22 45.15
C TYR A 211 -8.51 2.53 45.58
N TYR A 212 -8.65 3.37 46.60
CA TYR A 212 -9.95 3.81 47.09
C TYR A 212 -10.20 5.27 46.68
N GLN A 213 -11.32 5.51 46.00
CA GLN A 213 -11.80 6.85 45.67
C GLN A 213 -13.23 7.00 46.15
N GLY A 214 -13.45 7.92 47.10
CA GLY A 214 -14.79 8.27 47.56
C GLY A 214 -15.57 8.95 46.44
N LEU A 215 -16.78 8.46 46.17
CA LEU A 215 -17.65 8.98 45.10
C LEU A 215 -18.53 10.18 45.52
N GLY A 216 -18.49 10.56 46.80
CA GLY A 216 -19.16 11.76 47.32
C GLY A 216 -20.69 11.74 47.17
N ASN A 217 -21.28 10.56 47.14
CA ASN A 217 -22.71 10.29 46.97
C ASN A 217 -23.45 10.05 48.30
#